data_AF-A0A2G6EVL0-F1
#
_entry.id   AF-A0A2G6EVL0-F1
#
_cell.length_a   1.000
_cell.length_b   1.000
_cell.length_c   1.000
_cell.angle_alpha   90.00
_cell.angle_beta   90.00
_cell.angle_gamma   90.00
#
_symmetry.space_group_name_H-M   'P 1'
#
loop_
_entity.id
_entity.type
_entity.pdbx_description
1 polymer ?
#
loop_
_entity_poly.entity_id
_entity_poly.type
_entity_poly.pdbx_seq_one_letter_code
_entity_poly.pdbx_strand_id
1 'polypeptide(L)'
;MIDLFLEPAKILISKGVKQFLSSEEQKNLSIAVTDALKREMRFNIAILKEIAKLDGSDENTRCALMASLKTYIFDKANRHPVPLSLLVVQPLDKTQVVWKNTEEKERFLKYIRKDQMLLALIERAYYRIHIGQTLAKCGKHNIDYSYIQFMLSLANNNVLSINDN
;
A
#
# COMPACT_ATOMS: atom_id res chain seq x y z
N MET A 1 -27.08 22.04 26.98
CA MET A 1 -28.31 21.56 26.32
C MET A 1 -28.02 20.81 25.02
N ILE A 2 -27.07 21.26 24.19
CA ILE A 2 -26.60 20.53 23.00
C ILE A 2 -25.98 19.15 23.35
N ASP A 3 -25.30 19.03 24.50
CA ASP A 3 -24.72 17.76 24.98
C ASP A 3 -25.75 16.65 25.23
N LEU A 4 -26.96 17.00 25.65
CA LEU A 4 -28.06 16.04 25.90
C LEU A 4 -28.58 15.37 24.62
N PHE A 5 -28.39 16.01 23.45
CA PHE A 5 -28.74 15.43 22.15
C PHE A 5 -27.53 14.77 21.48
N LEU A 6 -26.31 15.20 21.79
CA LEU A 6 -25.08 14.63 21.26
C LEU A 6 -24.74 13.25 21.84
N GLU A 7 -25.00 13.00 23.12
CA GLU A 7 -24.72 11.71 23.74
C GLU A 7 -25.51 10.54 23.11
N PRO A 8 -26.84 10.63 22.94
CA PRO A 8 -27.61 9.58 22.27
C PRO A 8 -27.15 9.34 20.83
N ALA A 9 -26.83 10.40 20.08
CA ALA A 9 -26.31 10.30 18.72
C ALA A 9 -24.95 9.60 18.67
N LYS A 10 -24.02 9.93 19.58
CA LYS A 10 -22.72 9.24 19.71
C LYS A 10 -22.89 7.76 20.03
N ILE A 11 -23.82 7.41 20.92
CA ILE A 11 -24.13 6.01 21.25
C ILE A 11 -24.70 5.28 20.03
N LEU A 12 -25.63 5.89 19.29
CA LEU A 12 -26.23 5.30 18.11
C LEU A 12 -25.18 5.08 16.99
N ILE A 13 -24.35 6.08 16.71
CA ILE A 13 -23.26 6.00 15.73
C ILE A 13 -22.25 4.94 16.15
N SER A 14 -21.81 4.93 17.41
CA SER A 14 -20.83 3.94 17.89
C SER A 14 -21.35 2.51 17.84
N LYS A 15 -22.64 2.28 18.14
CA LYS A 15 -23.28 0.97 17.99
C LYS A 15 -23.40 0.57 16.52
N GLY A 16 -23.82 1.48 15.65
CA GLY A 16 -23.92 1.25 14.20
C GLY A 16 -22.56 0.92 13.58
N VAL A 17 -21.51 1.66 13.95
CA VAL A 17 -20.12 1.38 13.52
C VAL A 17 -19.65 0.02 14.01
N LYS A 18 -19.90 -0.33 15.28
CA LYS A 18 -19.54 -1.65 15.81
C LYS A 18 -20.24 -2.78 15.06
N GLN A 19 -21.53 -2.62 14.79
CA GLN A 19 -22.32 -3.61 14.05
C GLN A 19 -21.83 -3.77 12.61
N PHE A 20 -21.52 -2.66 11.94
CA PHE A 20 -20.90 -2.66 10.62
C PHE A 20 -19.53 -3.34 10.62
N LEU A 21 -18.66 -3.04 11.59
CA LEU A 21 -17.34 -3.69 11.69
C LEU A 21 -17.42 -5.21 11.91
N SER A 22 -18.51 -5.69 12.53
CA SER A 22 -18.77 -7.13 12.69
C SER A 22 -19.53 -7.79 11.53
N SER A 23 -20.00 -7.00 10.55
CA SER A 23 -20.86 -7.49 9.46
C SER A 23 -20.11 -8.32 8.42
N GLU A 24 -20.81 -9.21 7.73
CA GLU A 24 -20.25 -9.98 6.60
C GLU A 24 -19.95 -9.07 5.41
N GLU A 25 -20.76 -8.03 5.21
CA GLU A 25 -20.57 -7.03 4.16
C GLU A 25 -19.23 -6.31 4.30
N GLN A 26 -18.85 -5.93 5.53
CA GLN A 26 -17.55 -5.31 5.78
C GLN A 26 -16.39 -6.28 5.53
N LYS A 27 -16.54 -7.55 5.89
CA LYS A 27 -15.52 -8.58 5.60
C LYS A 27 -15.36 -8.77 4.10
N ASN A 28 -16.47 -8.91 3.37
CA ASN A 28 -16.46 -9.07 1.91
C ASN A 28 -15.84 -7.85 1.22
N LEU A 29 -16.15 -6.64 1.68
CA LEU A 29 -15.57 -5.41 1.17
C LEU A 29 -14.07 -5.34 1.45
N SER A 30 -13.64 -5.68 2.66
CA SER A 30 -12.21 -5.73 3.04
C SER A 30 -11.45 -6.73 2.17
N ILE A 31 -11.98 -7.93 1.94
CA ILE A 31 -11.39 -8.95 1.07
C ILE A 31 -11.27 -8.41 -0.36
N ALA A 32 -12.34 -7.86 -0.93
CA ALA A 32 -12.35 -7.35 -2.30
C ALA A 32 -11.34 -6.22 -2.51
N VAL A 33 -11.24 -5.27 -1.57
CA VAL A 33 -10.28 -4.17 -1.62
C VAL A 33 -8.85 -4.68 -1.47
N THR A 34 -8.62 -5.59 -0.53
CA THR A 34 -7.30 -6.18 -0.29
C THR A 34 -6.80 -6.98 -1.49
N ASP A 35 -7.67 -7.76 -2.14
CA ASP A 35 -7.35 -8.51 -3.36
C ASP A 35 -7.06 -7.59 -4.55
N ALA A 36 -7.81 -6.51 -4.69
CA ALA A 36 -7.55 -5.52 -5.73
C ALA A 36 -6.18 -4.86 -5.52
N LEU A 37 -5.86 -4.45 -4.29
CA LEU A 37 -4.56 -3.87 -3.93
C LEU A 37 -3.43 -4.88 -4.20
N LYS A 38 -3.62 -6.15 -3.81
CA LYS A 38 -2.67 -7.24 -4.05
C LYS A 38 -2.33 -7.40 -5.53
N ARG A 39 -3.33 -7.40 -6.40
CA ARG A 39 -3.11 -7.52 -7.86
C ARG A 39 -2.31 -6.33 -8.40
N GLU A 40 -2.62 -5.12 -7.96
CA GLU A 40 -1.89 -3.91 -8.36
C GLU A 40 -0.45 -3.92 -7.86
N MET A 41 -0.22 -4.30 -6.59
CA MET A 41 1.12 -4.42 -6.02
C MET A 41 1.96 -5.44 -6.79
N ARG A 42 1.41 -6.62 -7.14
CA ARG A 42 2.11 -7.64 -7.93
C ARG A 42 2.50 -7.12 -9.31
N PHE A 43 1.60 -6.40 -9.98
CA PHE A 43 1.89 -5.77 -11.26
C PHE A 43 3.04 -4.77 -11.12
N ASN A 44 2.97 -3.86 -10.15
CA ASN A 44 4.00 -2.86 -9.91
C ASN A 44 5.36 -3.48 -9.55
N ILE A 45 5.37 -4.56 -8.75
CA ILE A 45 6.58 -5.31 -8.43
C ILE A 45 7.21 -5.90 -9.70
N ALA A 46 6.41 -6.44 -10.62
CA ALA A 46 6.92 -6.98 -11.88
C ALA A 46 7.57 -5.88 -12.73
N ILE A 47 6.91 -4.72 -12.87
CA ILE A 47 7.47 -3.57 -13.59
C ILE A 47 8.78 -3.08 -12.96
N LEU A 48 8.84 -2.96 -11.63
CA LEU A 48 10.05 -2.53 -10.92
C LEU A 48 11.22 -3.52 -11.10
N LYS A 49 10.92 -4.82 -11.17
CA LYS A 49 11.93 -5.84 -11.50
C LYS A 49 12.47 -5.68 -12.92
N GLU A 50 11.62 -5.35 -13.88
CA GLU A 50 12.08 -5.07 -15.24
C GLU A 50 12.91 -3.79 -15.29
N ILE A 51 12.52 -2.73 -14.58
CA ILE A 51 13.32 -1.50 -14.44
C ILE A 51 14.71 -1.81 -13.88
N ALA A 52 14.81 -2.70 -12.88
CA ALA A 52 16.09 -3.07 -12.26
C ALA A 52 17.03 -3.85 -13.18
N LYS A 53 16.52 -4.44 -14.28
CA LYS A 53 17.33 -5.14 -15.30
C LYS A 53 17.82 -4.22 -16.42
N LEU A 54 17.26 -3.02 -16.52
CA LEU A 54 17.64 -2.07 -17.57
C LEU A 54 19.03 -1.50 -17.28
N ASP A 55 19.85 -1.45 -18.32
CA ASP A 55 21.15 -0.79 -18.26
C ASP A 55 21.00 0.74 -18.19
N GLY A 56 22.10 1.42 -17.86
CA GLY A 56 22.15 2.88 -17.71
C GLY A 56 21.68 3.66 -18.95
N SER A 57 21.79 3.07 -20.15
CA SER A 57 21.47 3.69 -21.44
C SER A 57 19.98 3.72 -21.80
N ASP A 58 19.13 2.94 -21.12
CA ASP A 58 17.72 2.75 -21.52
C ASP A 58 16.77 3.74 -20.83
N GLU A 59 17.11 5.03 -20.89
CA GLU A 59 16.44 6.10 -20.14
C GLU A 59 14.95 6.26 -20.55
N ASN A 60 14.68 6.22 -21.86
CA ASN A 60 13.30 6.30 -22.39
C ASN A 60 12.45 5.10 -21.97
N THR A 61 13.01 3.88 -22.04
CA THR A 61 12.33 2.67 -21.61
C THR A 61 12.05 2.72 -20.11
N ARG A 62 12.99 3.21 -19.30
CA ARG A 62 12.83 3.41 -17.86
C ARG A 62 11.71 4.41 -17.54
N CYS A 63 11.66 5.54 -18.26
CA CYS A 63 10.57 6.52 -18.17
C CYS A 63 9.21 5.88 -18.48
N ALA A 64 9.12 5.13 -19.57
CA ALA A 64 7.88 4.46 -19.98
C ALA A 64 7.43 3.42 -18.95
N LEU A 65 8.34 2.59 -18.45
CA LEU A 65 8.03 1.62 -17.39
C LEU A 65 7.61 2.32 -16.09
N MET A 66 8.26 3.41 -15.72
CA MET A 66 7.84 4.18 -14.53
C MET A 66 6.44 4.76 -14.69
N ALA A 67 6.13 5.31 -15.87
CA ALA A 67 4.80 5.80 -16.20
C ALA A 67 3.74 4.70 -16.20
N SER A 68 4.12 3.45 -16.45
CA SER A 68 3.21 2.30 -16.46
C SER A 68 2.79 1.81 -15.06
N LEU A 69 3.50 2.22 -14.00
CA LEU A 69 3.11 1.87 -12.64
C LEU A 69 1.68 2.35 -12.33
N LYS A 70 0.96 1.57 -11.53
CA LYS A 70 -0.45 1.81 -11.24
C LYS A 70 -0.64 2.29 -9.80
N THR A 71 -1.47 3.31 -9.64
CA THR A 71 -1.97 3.81 -8.33
C THR A 71 -3.49 3.76 -8.24
N TYR A 72 -4.15 3.29 -9.31
CA TYR A 72 -5.59 3.42 -9.51
C TYR A 72 -6.42 2.76 -8.41
N ILE A 73 -6.04 1.55 -7.99
CA ILE A 73 -6.80 0.83 -6.96
C ILE A 73 -6.68 1.54 -5.62
N PHE A 74 -5.49 2.03 -5.29
CA PHE A 74 -5.29 2.81 -4.07
C PHE A 74 -6.07 4.13 -4.11
N ASP A 75 -6.00 4.87 -5.21
CA ASP A 75 -6.74 6.12 -5.38
C ASP A 75 -8.26 5.91 -5.29
N LYS A 76 -8.76 4.82 -5.89
CA LYS A 76 -10.17 4.43 -5.81
C LYS A 76 -10.58 4.07 -4.39
N ALA A 77 -9.75 3.28 -3.69
CA ALA A 77 -10.05 2.87 -2.32
C ALA A 77 -9.99 4.05 -1.33
N ASN A 78 -9.09 5.01 -1.56
CA ASN A 78 -9.00 6.22 -0.73
C ASN A 78 -10.16 7.22 -0.97
N ARG A 79 -10.83 7.14 -2.12
CA ARG A 79 -12.05 7.90 -2.44
C ARG A 79 -13.34 7.18 -2.07
N HIS A 80 -13.25 5.97 -1.50
CA HIS A 80 -14.41 5.19 -1.12
C HIS A 80 -15.09 5.83 0.12
N PRO A 81 -16.44 5.72 0.26
CA PRO A 81 -17.14 6.24 1.44
C PRO A 81 -16.66 5.63 2.77
N VAL A 82 -16.12 4.41 2.71
CA VAL A 82 -15.52 3.71 3.84
C VAL A 82 -14.01 3.95 3.82
N PRO A 83 -13.42 4.55 4.88
CA PRO A 83 -11.99 4.77 4.97
C PRO A 83 -11.17 3.48 4.82
N LEU A 84 -10.07 3.55 4.07
CA LEU A 84 -9.10 2.45 3.93
C LEU A 84 -8.57 1.95 5.28
N SER A 85 -8.46 2.84 6.27
CA SER A 85 -8.05 2.50 7.64
C SER A 85 -9.02 1.56 8.36
N LEU A 86 -10.26 1.42 7.89
CA LEU A 86 -11.23 0.44 8.40
C LEU A 86 -11.26 -0.84 7.57
N LEU A 87 -10.71 -0.81 6.35
CA LEU A 87 -10.69 -1.93 5.42
C LEU A 87 -9.37 -2.71 5.49
N VAL A 88 -8.28 -2.05 5.86
CA VAL A 88 -6.92 -2.61 5.98
C VAL A 88 -6.42 -2.41 7.41
N VAL A 89 -7.03 -3.11 8.36
CA VAL A 89 -6.72 -3.03 9.80
C VAL A 89 -5.72 -4.11 10.17
N GLN A 90 -4.48 -4.00 9.70
CA GLN A 90 -3.48 -5.04 9.91
C GLN A 90 -2.16 -4.48 10.44
N PRO A 91 -1.59 -5.09 11.49
CA PRO A 91 -0.23 -4.78 11.90
C PRO A 91 0.74 -5.23 10.81
N LEU A 92 1.83 -4.47 10.66
CA LEU A 92 2.88 -4.79 9.71
C LEU A 92 3.88 -5.77 10.34
N ASP A 93 3.92 -6.99 9.83
CA ASP A 93 4.95 -7.97 10.13
C ASP A 93 6.17 -7.75 9.22
N LYS A 94 7.25 -7.25 9.81
CA LYS A 94 8.53 -6.97 9.13
C LYS A 94 9.42 -8.20 9.00
N THR A 95 9.03 -9.33 9.59
CA THR A 95 9.81 -10.58 9.53
C THR A 95 9.60 -11.32 8.21
N GLN A 96 8.46 -11.11 7.53
CA GLN A 96 8.10 -11.74 6.25
C GLN A 96 8.84 -11.19 5.02
N VAL A 97 10.01 -10.58 5.22
CA VAL A 97 10.83 -10.00 4.15
C VAL A 97 11.75 -11.06 3.55
N VAL A 98 11.43 -11.51 2.34
CA VAL A 98 12.35 -12.25 1.47
C VAL A 98 13.07 -11.26 0.56
N TRP A 99 14.31 -10.93 0.89
CA TRP A 99 15.16 -10.04 0.09
C TRP A 99 16.56 -10.63 -0.03
N LYS A 100 17.14 -10.62 -1.24
CA LYS A 100 18.43 -11.28 -1.50
C LYS A 100 19.61 -10.56 -0.86
N ASN A 101 19.59 -9.23 -0.85
CA ASN A 101 20.68 -8.42 -0.31
C ASN A 101 20.39 -8.05 1.15
N THR A 102 21.14 -8.63 2.08
CA THR A 102 20.95 -8.40 3.53
C THR A 102 21.22 -6.95 3.94
N GLU A 103 22.22 -6.30 3.34
CA GLU A 103 22.58 -4.92 3.67
C GLU A 103 21.48 -3.93 3.23
N GLU A 104 20.98 -4.08 1.99
CA GLU A 104 19.85 -3.31 1.50
C GLU A 104 18.59 -3.56 2.35
N LYS A 105 18.33 -4.82 2.70
CA LYS A 105 17.21 -5.19 3.57
C LYS A 105 17.27 -4.43 4.90
N GLU A 106 18.41 -4.44 5.57
CA GLU A 106 18.59 -3.71 6.83
C GLU A 106 18.42 -2.20 6.65
N ARG A 107 18.99 -1.63 5.58
CA ARG A 107 18.83 -0.21 5.24
C ARG A 107 17.36 0.16 5.05
N PHE A 108 16.62 -0.63 4.28
CA PHE A 108 15.21 -0.36 4.01
C PHE A 108 14.33 -0.56 5.25
N LEU A 109 14.62 -1.58 6.08
CA LEU A 109 13.94 -1.79 7.36
C LEU A 109 14.13 -0.59 8.30
N LYS A 110 15.30 0.04 8.32
CA LYS A 110 15.54 1.28 9.07
C LYS A 110 14.64 2.42 8.59
N TYR A 111 14.43 2.57 7.29
CA TYR A 111 13.57 3.63 6.72
C TYR A 111 12.09 3.48 7.10
N ILE A 112 11.61 2.24 7.25
CA ILE A 112 10.22 1.94 7.64
C ILE A 112 10.10 1.59 9.12
N ARG A 113 11.09 1.91 9.96
CA ARG A 113 11.10 1.53 11.39
C ARG A 113 9.85 2.00 12.13
N LYS A 114 9.36 3.21 11.80
CA LYS A 114 8.17 3.82 12.44
C LYS A 114 6.84 3.29 11.92
N ASP A 115 6.83 2.61 10.77
CA ASP A 115 5.59 2.10 10.18
C ASP A 115 5.14 0.87 10.98
N GLN A 116 3.98 0.95 11.63
CA GLN A 116 3.41 -0.12 12.45
C GLN A 116 2.25 -0.84 11.79
N MET A 117 1.53 -0.16 10.88
CA MET A 117 0.35 -0.68 10.19
C MET A 117 0.67 -0.93 8.72
N LEU A 118 0.06 -1.97 8.15
CA LEU A 118 0.21 -2.30 6.74
C LEU A 118 -0.23 -1.13 5.84
N LEU A 119 -1.34 -0.47 6.17
CA LEU A 119 -1.83 0.68 5.42
C LEU A 119 -0.78 1.80 5.32
N ALA A 120 -0.03 2.07 6.39
CA ALA A 120 1.00 3.11 6.38
C ALA A 120 2.14 2.78 5.41
N LEU A 121 2.52 1.50 5.31
CA LEU A 121 3.51 1.04 4.34
C LEU A 121 2.99 1.16 2.90
N ILE A 122 1.74 0.76 2.69
CA ILE A 122 1.05 0.83 1.40
C ILE A 122 0.97 2.29 0.92
N GLU A 123 0.46 3.19 1.77
CA GLU A 123 0.43 4.64 1.52
C GLU A 123 1.80 5.19 1.13
N ARG A 124 2.84 4.87 1.91
CA ARG A 124 4.21 5.30 1.64
C ARG A 124 4.70 4.82 0.28
N ALA A 125 4.45 3.56 -0.07
CA ALA A 125 4.83 3.00 -1.36
C ALA A 125 4.14 3.74 -2.51
N TYR A 126 2.83 4.00 -2.38
CA TYR A 126 2.06 4.73 -3.39
C TYR A 126 2.55 6.17 -3.58
N TYR A 127 2.83 6.90 -2.50
CA TYR A 127 3.42 8.24 -2.63
C TYR A 127 4.77 8.22 -3.35
N ARG A 128 5.61 7.21 -3.08
CA ARG A 128 6.90 7.06 -3.78
C ARG A 128 6.73 6.74 -5.26
N ILE A 129 5.75 5.91 -5.63
CA ILE A 129 5.38 5.68 -7.03
C ILE A 129 4.96 7.00 -7.67
N HIS A 130 4.09 7.77 -7.01
CA HIS A 130 3.56 9.03 -7.55
C HIS A 130 4.66 10.08 -7.78
N ILE A 131 5.57 10.22 -6.81
CA ILE A 131 6.77 11.06 -6.94
C ILE A 131 7.61 10.59 -8.11
N GLY A 132 7.83 9.28 -8.21
CA GLY A 132 8.69 8.74 -9.24
C GLY A 132 8.11 8.84 -10.66
N GLN A 133 6.80 8.70 -10.81
CA GLN A 133 6.09 8.99 -12.06
C GLN A 133 6.21 10.46 -12.44
N THR A 134 6.11 11.37 -11.46
CA THR A 134 6.27 12.81 -11.68
C THR A 134 7.70 13.14 -12.12
N LEU A 135 8.69 12.55 -11.48
CA LEU A 135 10.10 12.72 -11.85
C LEU A 135 10.39 12.16 -13.25
N ALA A 136 9.85 10.99 -13.59
CA ALA A 136 9.99 10.42 -14.93
C ALA A 136 9.41 11.32 -16.02
N LYS A 137 8.25 11.97 -15.77
CA LYS A 137 7.70 12.98 -16.70
C LYS A 137 8.63 14.17 -16.93
N CYS A 138 9.48 14.48 -15.95
CA CYS A 138 10.49 15.54 -16.03
C CYS A 138 11.86 15.03 -16.54
N GLY A 139 11.97 13.77 -16.99
CA GLY A 139 13.23 13.16 -17.43
C GLY A 139 14.23 12.91 -16.29
N LYS A 140 13.76 12.76 -15.05
CA LYS A 140 14.62 12.48 -13.89
C LYS A 140 14.42 11.06 -13.38
N HIS A 141 15.53 10.40 -13.05
CA HIS A 141 15.56 8.98 -12.67
C HIS A 141 16.13 8.71 -11.27
N ASN A 142 16.31 9.75 -10.45
CA ASN A 142 16.90 9.65 -9.12
C ASN A 142 15.90 9.10 -8.09
N ILE A 143 15.39 7.90 -8.34
CA ILE A 143 14.42 7.19 -7.50
C ILE A 143 15.04 5.86 -7.09
N ASP A 144 14.94 5.53 -5.81
CA ASP A 144 15.33 4.21 -5.31
C ASP A 144 14.23 3.19 -5.64
N TYR A 145 14.30 2.61 -6.85
CA TYR A 145 13.34 1.61 -7.32
C TYR A 145 13.34 0.36 -6.46
N SER A 146 14.52 -0.05 -5.99
CA SER A 146 14.71 -1.18 -5.08
C SER A 146 13.95 -0.97 -3.78
N TYR A 147 13.96 0.25 -3.23
CA TYR A 147 13.18 0.59 -2.04
C TYR A 147 11.67 0.51 -2.27
N ILE A 148 11.16 1.01 -3.42
CA ILE A 148 9.73 0.88 -3.76
C ILE A 148 9.35 -0.58 -3.88
N GLN A 149 10.15 -1.36 -4.61
CA GLN A 149 9.93 -2.79 -4.80
C GLN A 149 9.95 -3.54 -3.45
N PHE A 150 10.84 -3.15 -2.54
CA PHE A 150 10.93 -3.71 -1.20
C PHE A 150 9.63 -3.48 -0.42
N MET A 151 9.14 -2.24 -0.37
CA MET A 151 7.90 -1.91 0.36
C MET A 151 6.70 -2.67 -0.20
N LEU A 152 6.55 -2.72 -1.53
CA LEU A 152 5.44 -3.45 -2.16
C LEU A 152 5.53 -4.95 -1.93
N SER A 153 6.74 -5.52 -1.96
CA SER A 153 6.95 -6.96 -1.71
C SER A 153 6.61 -7.32 -0.26
N LEU A 154 7.04 -6.49 0.69
CA LEU A 154 6.70 -6.66 2.10
C LEU A 154 5.19 -6.54 2.33
N ALA A 155 4.55 -5.54 1.73
CA ALA A 155 3.10 -5.36 1.82
C ALA A 155 2.34 -6.55 1.21
N ASN A 156 2.74 -7.01 0.02
CA ASN A 156 2.11 -8.16 -0.64
C ASN A 156 2.27 -9.48 0.16
N ASN A 157 3.37 -9.67 0.88
CA ASN A 157 3.56 -10.84 1.74
C ASN A 157 2.66 -10.79 2.98
N ASN A 158 2.55 -9.62 3.62
CA ASN A 158 1.64 -9.42 4.75
C ASN A 158 0.17 -9.64 4.35
N VAL A 159 -0.18 -9.32 3.10
CA VAL A 159 -1.52 -9.60 2.55
C VAL A 159 -1.75 -11.10 2.27
N LEU A 160 -0.69 -11.88 2.07
CA LEU A 160 -0.79 -13.32 1.80
C LEU A 160 -1.08 -14.14 3.05
N SER A 161 -0.52 -13.79 4.21
CA SER A 161 -0.71 -14.52 5.47
C SER A 161 -2.15 -14.50 6.02
N ILE A 162 -3.08 -13.82 5.34
CA ILE A 162 -4.50 -13.71 5.72
C ILE A 162 -5.37 -14.76 5.03
N ASN A 163 -5.00 -15.22 3.84
CA ASN A 163 -5.85 -16.16 3.08
C ASN A 163 -5.58 -17.63 3.42
N ASP A 164 -4.59 -17.89 4.28
CA ASP A 164 -4.20 -19.24 4.71
C ASP A 164 -4.71 -19.57 6.13
N ASN A 165 -5.51 -18.68 6.75
CA ASN A 165 -6.21 -18.87 8.04
C ASN A 165 -7.71 -18.63 7.87
#